data_AF-A0AAN9YUM8-F1
#
_entry.id   AF-A0AAN9YUM8-F1
#
_cell.length_a   1.000
_cell.length_b   1.000
_cell.length_c   1.000
_cell.angle_alpha   90.00
_cell.angle_beta   90.00
_cell.angle_gamma   90.00
#
_symmetry.space_group_name_H-M   'P 1'
#
loop_
_entity.id
_entity.type
_entity.pdbx_description
1 polymer ?
#
loop_
_entity_poly.entity_id
_entity_poly.type
_entity_poly.pdbx_seq_one_letter_code
_entity_poly.pdbx_strand_id
1 'polypeptide(L)'
;MPAWVVFTTGLALITLPDDDSTSAHVAGGQFGLIFAADTADLSKKGHRTQYLGITETVALQIPTADGKVPEHSLLHMGPCGANETTGIRQFAVASTSVEPDAPGVQSRATNLLPFHFR
;
A
#
# COMPACT_ATOMS: atom_id res chain seq x y z
N MET A 1 -4.55 4.59 13.06
CA MET A 1 -3.42 3.64 13.18
C MET A 1 -2.99 3.27 11.77
N PRO A 2 -1.72 3.43 11.39
CA PRO A 2 -1.30 3.17 10.03
C PRO A 2 -1.07 1.67 9.76
N ALA A 3 -1.55 1.19 8.61
CA ALA A 3 -1.45 -0.21 8.22
C ALA A 3 -1.29 -0.37 6.70
N TRP A 4 -0.58 -1.43 6.30
CA TRP A 4 -0.67 -1.93 4.94
C TRP A 4 -1.94 -2.74 4.79
N VAL A 5 -2.67 -2.54 3.69
CA VAL A 5 -3.87 -3.31 3.36
C VAL A 5 -3.67 -3.96 2.01
N VAL A 6 -3.81 -5.29 1.97
CA VAL A 6 -3.74 -6.08 0.74
C VAL A 6 -5.12 -6.66 0.45
N PHE A 7 -5.81 -6.10 -0.53
CA PHE A 7 -7.01 -6.69 -1.10
C PHE A 7 -6.59 -7.85 -2.02
N THR A 8 -6.88 -9.08 -1.63
CA THR A 8 -6.55 -10.27 -2.44
C THR A 8 -7.65 -10.59 -3.44
N THR A 9 -8.91 -10.26 -3.13
CA THR A 9 -10.07 -10.40 -3.99
C THR A 9 -11.06 -9.24 -3.80
N GLY A 10 -12.01 -9.09 -4.71
CA GLY A 10 -13.09 -8.08 -4.61
C GLY A 10 -12.68 -6.69 -5.08
N LEU A 11 -13.45 -5.69 -4.65
CA LEU A 11 -13.26 -4.29 -5.05
C LEU A 11 -13.64 -3.37 -3.88
N ALA A 12 -12.69 -2.53 -3.48
CA ALA A 12 -12.90 -1.50 -2.47
C ALA A 12 -13.06 -0.13 -3.12
N LEU A 13 -14.06 0.63 -2.68
CA LEU A 13 -14.23 2.05 -2.96
C LEU A 13 -13.91 2.82 -1.67
N ILE A 14 -12.92 3.70 -1.74
CA ILE A 14 -12.48 4.56 -0.65
C ILE A 14 -12.90 5.99 -0.96
N THR A 15 -13.59 6.64 -0.01
CA THR A 15 -14.04 8.04 -0.14
C THR A 15 -13.73 8.82 1.14
N LEU A 16 -13.62 10.14 1.01
CA LEU A 16 -13.47 11.05 2.14
C LEU A 16 -14.85 11.57 2.59
N PRO A 17 -15.09 11.78 3.91
CA PRO A 17 -16.41 12.19 4.40
C PRO A 17 -16.84 13.62 4.02
N ASP A 18 -15.90 14.50 3.68
CA ASP A 18 -16.14 15.92 3.38
C ASP A 18 -15.61 16.31 1.97
N ASP A 19 -15.25 15.32 1.16
CA ASP A 19 -14.76 15.52 -0.21
C ASP A 19 -15.36 14.46 -1.13
N ASP A 20 -16.39 14.87 -1.85
CA ASP A 20 -17.11 14.04 -2.82
C ASP A 20 -16.40 13.96 -4.18
N SER A 21 -15.33 14.73 -4.38
CA SER A 21 -14.56 14.76 -5.63
C SER A 21 -13.41 13.74 -5.65
N THR A 22 -12.95 13.32 -4.47
CA THR A 22 -11.84 12.37 -4.33
C THR A 22 -12.34 10.98 -3.95
N SER A 23 -12.08 10.01 -4.82
CA SER A 23 -12.30 8.60 -4.52
C SER A 23 -11.23 7.71 -5.13
N ALA A 24 -11.03 6.54 -4.53
CA ALA A 24 -10.10 5.53 -5.03
C ALA A 24 -10.82 4.18 -5.14
N HIS A 25 -10.75 3.59 -6.34
CA HIS A 25 -11.17 2.21 -6.57
C HIS A 25 -9.94 1.30 -6.51
N VAL A 26 -9.99 0.30 -5.64
CA VAL A 26 -8.90 -0.66 -5.43
C VAL A 26 -9.41 -2.05 -5.75
N ALA A 27 -9.02 -2.56 -6.92
CA ALA A 27 -9.32 -3.93 -7.30
C ALA A 27 -8.37 -4.89 -6.57
N GLY A 28 -8.92 -5.96 -6.02
CA GLY A 28 -8.12 -7.02 -5.40
C GLY A 28 -7.19 -7.72 -6.40
N GLY A 29 -6.16 -8.38 -5.88
CA GLY A 29 -5.17 -9.09 -6.67
C GLY A 29 -3.89 -8.28 -6.83
N GLN A 30 -3.33 -8.25 -8.04
CA GLN A 30 -1.98 -7.69 -8.23
C GLN A 30 -1.87 -6.18 -7.96
N PHE A 31 -2.98 -5.44 -7.96
CA PHE A 31 -3.00 -4.00 -7.69
C PHE A 31 -3.70 -3.66 -6.37
N GLY A 32 -3.97 -4.67 -5.53
CA GLY A 32 -4.76 -4.51 -4.32
C GLY A 32 -3.99 -4.01 -3.10
N LEU A 33 -2.72 -3.60 -3.24
CA LEU A 33 -1.91 -3.10 -2.13
C LEU A 33 -2.11 -1.59 -1.96
N ILE A 34 -2.51 -1.18 -0.77
CA ILE A 34 -2.54 0.23 -0.36
C ILE A 34 -1.88 0.42 1.01
N PHE A 35 -1.56 1.68 1.31
CA PHE A 35 -1.14 2.11 2.63
C PHE A 35 -2.21 3.03 3.24
N ALA A 36 -2.84 2.58 4.32
CA ALA A 36 -3.88 3.34 5.01
C ALA A 36 -3.25 4.12 6.18
N ALA A 37 -3.26 5.44 6.08
CA ALA A 37 -2.66 6.34 7.06
C ALA A 37 -3.61 7.48 7.46
N ASP A 38 -4.71 7.13 8.14
CA ASP A 38 -5.51 8.14 8.84
C ASP A 38 -4.79 8.53 10.13
N THR A 39 -3.98 9.57 10.04
CA THR A 39 -3.35 10.20 11.19
C THR A 39 -4.22 11.38 11.65
N ALA A 40 -4.34 11.58 12.96
CA ALA A 40 -5.28 12.56 13.53
C ALA A 40 -4.95 14.02 13.16
N ASP A 41 -3.71 14.28 12.75
CA ASP A 41 -3.22 15.56 12.26
C ASP A 41 -3.66 15.87 10.82
N LEU A 42 -3.87 14.84 9.98
CA LEU A 42 -4.25 15.00 8.57
C LEU A 42 -5.73 14.68 8.31
N SER A 43 -6.31 13.70 9.03
CA SER A 43 -7.70 13.29 8.86
C SER A 43 -8.40 13.07 10.20
N LYS A 44 -9.20 14.06 10.61
CA LYS A 44 -9.97 14.00 11.86
C LYS A 44 -11.11 12.99 11.81
N LYS A 45 -11.69 12.78 10.62
CA LYS A 45 -12.83 11.87 10.41
C LYS A 45 -12.43 10.53 9.79
N GLY A 46 -11.19 10.39 9.33
CA GLY A 46 -10.72 9.22 8.59
C GLY A 46 -11.25 9.16 7.16
N HIS A 47 -11.38 7.95 6.64
CA HIS A 47 -12.00 7.64 5.36
C HIS A 47 -13.14 6.63 5.53
N ARG A 48 -13.96 6.50 4.49
CA ARG A 48 -14.97 5.44 4.38
C ARG A 48 -14.50 4.44 3.33
N THR A 49 -14.52 3.16 3.68
CA THR A 49 -14.28 2.06 2.74
C THR A 49 -15.57 1.28 2.53
N GLN A 50 -15.94 1.08 1.27
CA GLN A 50 -17.08 0.29 0.85
C GLN A 50 -16.61 -0.86 -0.02
N TYR A 51 -17.09 -2.06 0.24
CA TYR A 51 -16.76 -3.23 -0.56
C TYR A 51 -17.86 -3.44 -1.58
N LEU A 52 -17.58 -3.03 -2.81
CA LEU A 52 -18.53 -3.04 -3.91
C LEU A 52 -18.26 -4.25 -4.78
N GLY A 53 -19.28 -5.04 -5.09
CA GLY A 53 -19.14 -6.15 -6.03
C GLY A 53 -20.01 -7.34 -5.67
N ILE A 54 -20.07 -8.28 -6.60
CA ILE A 54 -20.79 -9.56 -6.46
C ILE A 54 -19.91 -10.67 -5.88
N THR A 55 -18.61 -10.41 -5.74
CA THR A 55 -17.64 -11.34 -5.17
C THR A 55 -17.20 -10.89 -3.79
N GLU A 56 -16.88 -11.84 -2.94
CA GLU A 56 -16.30 -11.57 -1.61
C GLU A 56 -15.02 -10.72 -1.72
N THR A 57 -14.91 -9.73 -0.84
CA THR A 57 -13.70 -8.93 -0.68
C THR A 57 -12.90 -9.47 0.49
N VAL A 58 -11.70 -9.98 0.22
CA VAL A 58 -10.77 -10.48 1.22
C VAL A 58 -9.61 -9.49 1.35
N ALA A 59 -9.36 -9.03 2.57
CA ALA A 59 -8.32 -8.06 2.86
C ALA A 59 -7.41 -8.55 4.01
N LEU A 60 -6.10 -8.49 3.79
CA LEU A 60 -5.10 -8.65 4.84
C LEU A 60 -4.69 -7.26 5.35
N GLN A 61 -4.79 -7.04 6.66
CA GLN A 61 -4.30 -5.83 7.31
C GLN A 61 -3.04 -6.13 8.09
N ILE A 62 -1.96 -5.41 7.80
CA ILE A 62 -0.66 -5.57 8.44
C ILE A 62 -0.33 -4.26 9.15
N PRO A 63 -0.37 -4.23 10.49
CA PRO A 63 0.05 -3.05 11.24
C PRO A 63 1.47 -2.65 10.90
N THR A 64 1.72 -1.35 10.88
CA THR A 64 3.08 -0.82 10.79
C THR A 64 3.88 -1.10 12.07
N ALA A 65 5.21 -1.16 11.93
CA ALA A 65 6.10 -1.23 13.08
C ALA A 65 5.84 -0.03 14.01
N ASP A 66 5.63 -0.32 15.30
CA ASP A 66 5.31 0.64 16.35
C ASP A 66 4.09 1.55 16.07
N GLY A 67 3.23 1.17 15.10
CA GLY A 67 2.11 2.00 14.68
C GLY A 67 2.52 3.33 14.02
N LYS A 68 3.73 3.40 13.44
CA LYS A 68 4.27 4.62 12.81
C LYS A 68 4.16 4.57 11.29
N VAL A 69 3.91 5.73 10.69
CA VAL A 69 3.96 5.89 9.23
C VAL A 69 5.43 5.73 8.77
N PRO A 70 5.74 4.84 7.81
CA PRO A 70 7.07 4.71 7.25
C PRO A 70 7.52 6.00 6.54
N GLU A 71 8.83 6.22 6.43
CA GLU A 71 9.37 7.31 5.63
C GLU A 71 8.93 7.17 4.16
N HIS A 72 8.40 8.25 3.60
CA HIS A 72 7.92 8.32 2.23
C HIS A 72 7.98 9.76 1.72
N SER A 73 7.93 9.92 0.39
CA SER A 73 7.74 11.22 -0.27
C SER A 73 6.38 11.25 -0.95
N LEU A 74 5.66 12.36 -0.83
CA LEU A 74 4.43 12.58 -1.58
C LEU A 74 4.77 12.83 -3.06
N LEU A 75 4.19 12.03 -3.97
CA LEU A 75 4.35 12.22 -5.41
C LEU A 75 3.43 13.33 -5.94
N HIS A 76 2.16 13.28 -5.57
CA HIS A 76 1.15 14.30 -5.86
C HIS A 76 -0.05 14.12 -4.92
N MET A 77 -0.99 15.08 -4.95
CA MET A 77 -2.27 14.96 -4.23
C MET A 77 -3.27 14.11 -5.03
N GLY A 78 -4.16 13.40 -4.32
CA GLY A 78 -5.18 12.55 -4.93
C GLY A 78 -4.78 11.07 -5.04
N PRO A 79 -5.64 10.23 -5.62
CA PRO A 79 -5.38 8.79 -5.77
C PRO A 79 -4.26 8.53 -6.79
N CYS A 80 -3.48 7.47 -6.58
CA CYS A 80 -2.47 7.02 -7.54
C CYS A 80 -3.14 6.63 -8.88
N GLY A 81 -2.54 7.06 -9.98
CA GLY A 81 -2.88 6.62 -11.33
C GLY A 81 -2.36 5.22 -11.65
N ALA A 82 -2.80 4.69 -12.79
CA ALA A 82 -2.41 3.35 -13.26
C ALA A 82 -0.88 3.21 -13.47
N ASN A 83 -0.20 4.30 -13.83
CA ASN A 83 1.25 4.30 -14.05
C ASN A 83 2.06 4.39 -12.75
N GLU A 84 1.42 4.72 -11.63
CA GLU A 84 2.05 4.85 -10.31
C GLU A 84 1.85 3.60 -9.45
N THR A 85 0.92 2.74 -9.87
CA THR A 85 0.68 1.44 -9.24
C THR A 85 1.52 0.37 -9.93
N THR A 86 2.73 0.19 -9.40
CA THR A 86 3.53 -1.00 -9.69
C THR A 86 2.88 -2.18 -8.96
N GLY A 87 2.18 -3.05 -9.68
CA GLY A 87 1.48 -4.18 -9.06
C GLY A 87 2.43 -5.03 -8.19
N ILE A 88 1.90 -5.74 -7.19
CA ILE A 88 2.64 -6.58 -6.22
C ILE A 88 3.61 -7.53 -6.93
N ARG A 89 3.27 -8.01 -8.13
CA ARG A 89 4.17 -8.85 -8.95
C ARG A 89 5.49 -8.17 -9.26
N GLN A 90 5.50 -6.88 -9.56
CA GLN A 90 6.72 -6.18 -9.92
C GLN A 90 7.58 -5.85 -8.69
N PHE A 91 6.98 -5.70 -7.51
CA PHE A 91 7.73 -5.70 -6.24
C PHE A 91 8.42 -7.05 -5.98
N ALA A 92 7.74 -8.17 -6.26
CA ALA A 92 8.31 -9.50 -6.13
C ALA A 92 9.41 -9.80 -7.17
N VAL A 93 9.37 -9.15 -8.35
CA VAL A 93 10.43 -9.26 -9.37
C VAL A 93 11.63 -8.37 -9.01
N ALA A 94 11.41 -7.17 -8.49
CA ALA A 94 12.49 -6.29 -8.03
C ALA A 94 13.29 -6.88 -6.86
N SER A 95 12.66 -7.72 -6.03
CA SER A 95 13.35 -8.44 -4.95
C SER A 95 14.11 -9.69 -5.41
N THR A 96 13.89 -10.16 -6.64
CA THR A 96 14.62 -11.31 -7.21
C THR A 96 15.68 -10.93 -8.24
N SER A 97 15.69 -9.69 -8.75
CA SER A 97 16.67 -9.21 -9.73
C SER A 97 18.01 -8.76 -9.13
N VAL A 98 18.44 -9.33 -8.00
CA VAL A 98 19.84 -9.22 -7.56
C VAL A 98 20.67 -10.19 -8.41
N GLU A 99 21.10 -9.76 -9.60
CA GLU A 99 22.08 -10.48 -10.42
C GLU A 99 23.49 -10.40 -9.81
N PRO A 100 24.31 -11.46 -9.90
CA PRO A 100 25.73 -11.41 -9.55
C PRO A 100 26.51 -10.75 -10.71
N ASP A 101 27.48 -9.91 -10.38
CA ASP A 101 28.48 -9.30 -11.30
C ASP A 101 28.16 -7.97 -12.01
N ALA A 102 27.94 -6.90 -11.24
CA ALA A 102 28.24 -5.54 -11.69
C ALA A 102 29.22 -4.82 -10.73
N PRO A 103 30.30 -4.18 -11.21
CA PRO A 103 31.29 -3.57 -10.34
C PRO A 103 30.81 -2.20 -9.85
N GLY A 104 30.60 -2.10 -8.53
CA GLY A 104 30.85 -0.89 -7.76
C GLY A 104 29.79 0.22 -7.79
N VAL A 105 28.64 0.00 -7.14
CA VAL A 105 27.95 1.02 -6.33
C VAL A 105 27.47 0.33 -5.05
N GLN A 106 28.07 0.66 -3.90
CA GLN A 106 27.58 0.20 -2.60
C GLN A 106 26.22 0.85 -2.30
N SER A 107 25.15 0.22 -2.75
CA SER A 107 23.85 0.41 -2.11
C SER A 107 23.90 -0.33 -0.79
N ARG A 108 23.85 0.41 0.31
CA ARG A 108 23.71 -0.15 1.66
C ARG A 108 22.38 -0.91 1.72
N ALA A 109 22.44 -2.20 1.40
CA ALA A 109 21.44 -3.19 1.79
C ALA A 109 21.42 -3.21 3.33
N THR A 110 20.59 -2.35 3.90
CA THR A 110 20.37 -2.34 5.34
C THR A 110 19.43 -3.50 5.61
N ASN A 111 20.01 -4.62 6.02
CA ASN A 111 19.40 -5.75 6.72
C ASN A 111 17.88 -5.87 6.60
N LEU A 112 17.40 -6.52 5.54
CA LEU A 112 16.13 -7.21 5.59
C LEU A 112 16.29 -8.37 6.58
N LEU A 113 15.99 -8.09 7.85
CA LEU A 113 15.83 -9.13 8.86
C LEU A 113 14.65 -10.03 8.44
N PRO A 114 14.77 -11.35 8.53
CA PRO A 114 13.67 -12.25 8.22
C PRO A 114 12.58 -12.05 9.25
N PHE A 115 11.35 -11.83 8.80
CA PHE A 115 10.15 -11.80 9.63
C PHE A 115 10.17 -12.97 10.64
N HIS A 116 10.47 -12.66 11.90
CA HIS A 116 10.18 -13.54 13.03
C HIS A 116 8.88 -13.04 13.64
N PHE A 117 7.78 -13.74 13.32
CA PHE A 117 6.59 -13.71 14.15
C PHE A 117 6.96 -14.27 15.52
N ARG A 118 6.65 -13.52 16.57
CA ARG A 118 6.65 -14.00 17.95
C ARG A 118 5.21 -14.11 18.42
#